data_AF-A0A963L7H7-F1
#
_entry.id   AF-A0A963L7H7-F1
#
_cell.length_a   1.000
_cell.length_b   1.000
_cell.length_c   1.000
_cell.angle_alpha   90.00
_cell.angle_beta   90.00
_cell.angle_gamma   90.00
#
_symmetry.space_group_name_H-M   'P 1'
#
loop_
_entity.id
_entity.type
_entity.pdbx_description
1 polymer ?
#
loop_
_entity_poly.entity_id
_entity_poly.type
_entity_poly.pdbx_seq_one_letter_code
_entity_poly.pdbx_strand_id
1 'polypeptide(L)'
;MRKLIFIGFIVAGSAIGLLSTLGDGWGLKFFMMCGGALVGAAAGGGLSSIGRGGSRVPRQDGTLRGLGTTPEDLADNYWRDEGHPQFMKPPSPDDKQFGGSGGIAD
;
A
#
# COMPACT_ATOMS: atom_id res chain seq x y z
N MET A 1 -5.59 -15.10 -17.83
CA MET A 1 -6.20 -13.94 -18.51
C MET A 1 -5.59 -12.58 -18.13
N ARG A 2 -5.37 -12.26 -16.84
CA ARG A 2 -4.82 -10.94 -16.43
C ARG A 2 -3.42 -10.59 -16.93
N LYS A 3 -2.51 -11.56 -17.01
CA LYS A 3 -1.17 -11.35 -17.61
C LYS A 3 -1.26 -10.89 -19.07
N LEU A 4 -2.26 -11.38 -19.80
CA LEU A 4 -2.51 -10.99 -21.20
C LEU A 4 -3.03 -9.55 -21.29
N ILE A 5 -3.86 -9.11 -20.33
CA ILE A 5 -4.33 -7.71 -20.26
C ILE A 5 -3.13 -6.78 -20.05
N PHE A 6 -2.24 -7.11 -19.11
CA PHE A 6 -1.02 -6.33 -18.85
C PHE A 6 -0.10 -6.24 -20.08
N ILE A 7 0.19 -7.39 -20.71
CA ILE A 7 1.02 -7.43 -21.93
C ILE A 7 0.33 -6.67 -23.07
N GLY A 8 -0.99 -6.76 -23.20
CA GLY A 8 -1.77 -6.03 -24.20
C GLY A 8 -1.62 -4.52 -24.08
N PHE A 9 -1.68 -3.96 -22.86
CA PHE A 9 -1.47 -2.53 -22.65
C PHE A 9 -0.03 -2.08 -22.97
N ILE A 10 0.97 -2.90 -22.68
CA ILE A 10 2.37 -2.61 -23.03
C ILE A 10 2.55 -2.59 -24.55
N VAL A 11 2.03 -3.60 -25.25
CA VAL A 11 2.13 -3.70 -26.71
C VAL A 11 1.36 -2.57 -27.39
N ALA A 12 0.17 -2.22 -26.90
CA ALA A 12 -0.61 -1.11 -27.43
C ALA A 12 0.10 0.25 -27.24
N GLY A 13 0.61 0.53 -26.05
CA GLY A 13 1.36 1.77 -25.78
C GLY A 13 2.63 1.88 -26.64
N SER A 14 3.35 0.77 -26.78
CA SER A 14 4.53 0.66 -27.62
C SER A 14 4.22 0.90 -29.11
N ALA A 15 3.14 0.31 -29.62
CA ALA A 15 2.68 0.50 -31.00
C ALA A 15 2.27 1.94 -31.28
N ILE A 16 1.53 2.59 -30.37
CA ILE A 16 1.14 4.00 -30.49
C ILE A 16 2.39 4.90 -30.55
N GLY A 17 3.37 4.68 -29.69
CA GLY A 17 4.63 5.44 -29.71
C GLY A 17 5.43 5.26 -31.01
N LEU A 18 5.42 4.06 -31.58
CA LEU A 18 6.02 3.78 -32.90
C LEU A 18 5.27 4.47 -34.04
N LEU A 19 3.93 4.44 -34.03
CA LEU A 19 3.09 5.12 -35.00
C LEU A 19 3.28 6.64 -34.97
N SER A 20 3.47 7.23 -33.78
CA SER A 20 3.71 8.67 -33.62
C SER A 20 5.04 9.16 -34.20
N THR A 21 5.96 8.27 -34.57
CA THR A 21 7.30 8.59 -35.07
C THR A 21 7.53 8.07 -36.49
N LEU A 22 6.45 7.80 -37.23
CA LEU A 22 6.48 7.38 -38.65
C LEU A 22 7.07 8.50 -39.53
N GLY A 23 8.39 8.47 -39.70
CA GLY A 23 9.14 9.45 -40.50
C GLY A 23 10.42 9.93 -39.80
N ASP A 24 10.53 9.69 -38.50
CA ASP A 24 11.65 10.17 -37.70
C ASP A 24 12.81 9.17 -37.60
N GLY A 25 13.92 9.68 -37.06
CA GLY A 25 15.13 8.92 -36.78
C GLY A 25 14.91 7.75 -35.81
N TRP A 26 15.75 6.73 -35.94
CA TRP A 26 15.68 5.50 -35.14
C TRP A 26 15.76 5.77 -33.62
N GLY A 27 16.53 6.78 -33.19
CA GLY A 27 16.63 7.15 -31.77
C GLY A 27 15.30 7.62 -31.18
N LEU A 28 14.55 8.45 -31.90
CA LEU A 28 13.25 8.96 -31.43
C LEU A 28 12.21 7.82 -31.37
N LYS A 29 12.23 6.92 -32.36
CA LYS A 29 11.40 5.71 -32.37
C LYS A 29 11.62 4.85 -31.13
N PHE A 30 12.87 4.53 -30.78
CA PHE A 30 13.17 3.75 -29.58
C PHE A 30 12.75 4.45 -28.30
N PHE A 31 13.00 5.76 -28.20
CA PHE A 31 12.59 6.55 -27.03
C PHE A 31 11.07 6.54 -26.84
N MET A 32 10.32 6.76 -27.93
CA MET A 32 8.86 6.80 -27.89
C MET A 32 8.25 5.41 -27.64
N MET A 33 8.88 4.36 -28.15
CA MET A 33 8.47 2.97 -27.90
C MET A 33 8.66 2.58 -26.43
N CYS A 34 9.79 2.97 -25.81
CA CYS A 34 10.03 2.80 -24.37
C CYS A 34 9.06 3.65 -23.52
N GLY A 35 8.84 4.91 -23.90
CA GLY A 35 7.89 5.80 -23.22
C GLY A 35 6.46 5.25 -23.25
N GLY A 36 6.00 4.81 -24.43
CA GLY A 36 4.72 4.16 -24.61
C GLY A 36 4.59 2.85 -23.83
N ALA A 37 5.65 2.05 -23.77
CA ALA A 37 5.69 0.82 -22.96
C ALA A 37 5.60 1.12 -21.45
N LEU A 38 6.27 2.16 -20.95
CA LEU A 38 6.20 2.59 -19.55
C LEU A 38 4.80 3.07 -19.16
N VAL A 39 4.17 3.90 -20.01
CA VAL A 39 2.79 4.37 -19.80
C VAL A 39 1.81 3.20 -19.84
N GLY A 40 1.97 2.30 -20.83
CA GLY A 40 1.19 1.07 -20.93
C GLY A 40 1.36 0.15 -19.72
N ALA A 41 2.57 0.02 -19.19
CA ALA A 41 2.84 -0.77 -17.98
C ALA A 41 2.22 -0.15 -16.72
N ALA A 42 2.23 1.18 -16.57
CA ALA A 42 1.58 1.85 -15.44
C ALA A 42 0.06 1.65 -15.46
N ALA A 43 -0.58 1.89 -16.60
CA ALA A 43 -2.02 1.71 -16.77
C ALA A 43 -2.43 0.23 -16.65
N GLY A 44 -1.72 -0.67 -17.35
CA GLY A 44 -1.94 -2.10 -17.29
C GLY A 44 -1.64 -2.69 -15.91
N GLY A 45 -0.67 -2.15 -15.17
CA GLY A 45 -0.29 -2.58 -13.83
C GLY A 45 -1.40 -2.31 -12.81
N GLY A 46 -2.00 -1.11 -12.85
CA GLY A 46 -3.16 -0.77 -12.03
C GLY A 46 -4.41 -1.57 -12.37
N LEU A 47 -4.72 -1.72 -13.67
CA LEU A 47 -5.91 -2.46 -14.08
C LEU A 47 -5.77 -3.99 -13.85
N SER A 48 -4.55 -4.51 -13.98
CA SER A 48 -4.20 -5.89 -13.64
C SER A 48 -4.03 -6.13 -12.13
N SER A 49 -4.12 -5.10 -11.28
CA SER A 49 -4.10 -5.24 -9.81
C SER A 49 -5.51 -5.20 -9.18
N ILE A 50 -6.52 -4.67 -9.87
CA ILE A 50 -7.93 -4.51 -9.39
C ILE A 50 -8.69 -5.80 -8.95
N GLY A 51 -8.08 -6.98 -9.06
CA GLY A 51 -8.58 -8.28 -8.62
C GLY A 51 -7.56 -9.02 -7.74
N ARG A 52 -6.49 -8.34 -7.32
CA ARG A 52 -5.66 -8.73 -6.19
C ARG A 52 -6.40 -8.27 -4.93
N GLY A 53 -7.43 -9.00 -4.53
CA GLY A 53 -7.78 -9.01 -3.12
C GLY A 53 -6.55 -9.43 -2.33
N GLY A 54 -5.95 -8.51 -1.58
CA GLY A 54 -5.11 -8.80 -0.41
C GLY A 54 -3.93 -9.78 -0.56
N SER A 55 -3.04 -9.64 -1.54
CA SER A 55 -1.81 -10.45 -1.57
C SER A 55 -0.61 -9.70 -2.11
N ARG A 56 -0.10 -8.76 -1.31
CA ARG A 56 1.33 -8.37 -1.26
C ARG A 56 1.69 -7.87 0.14
N VAL A 57 1.62 -8.75 1.12
CA VAL A 57 2.58 -8.82 2.24
C VAL A 57 2.77 -10.33 2.49
N PRO A 58 4.01 -10.84 2.57
CA PRO A 58 4.24 -12.26 2.72
C PRO A 58 3.70 -12.70 4.08
N ARG A 59 2.91 -13.77 4.04
CA ARG A 59 2.45 -14.57 5.18
C ARG A 59 3.67 -14.98 6.01
N GLN A 60 3.84 -14.39 7.18
CA GLN A 60 4.57 -14.97 8.30
C GLN A 60 3.57 -15.14 9.45
N ASP A 61 3.68 -16.30 10.07
CA ASP A 61 2.63 -17.01 10.78
C ASP A 61 2.06 -16.33 12.03
N GLY A 62 0.77 -16.57 12.26
CA GLY A 62 0.33 -17.08 13.57
C GLY A 62 -0.55 -16.20 14.45
N THR A 63 -0.62 -14.89 14.25
CA THR A 63 -1.38 -14.01 15.15
C THR A 63 -2.48 -13.28 14.38
N LEU A 64 -3.69 -13.33 14.94
CA LEU A 64 -4.86 -12.64 14.43
C LEU A 64 -4.54 -11.14 14.34
N ARG A 65 -4.24 -10.67 13.12
CA ARG A 65 -4.03 -9.25 12.82
C ARG A 65 -5.25 -8.47 13.31
N GLY A 66 -5.06 -7.49 14.19
CA GLY A 66 -6.13 -6.77 14.88
C GLY A 66 -6.36 -7.16 16.34
N LEU A 67 -5.60 -8.11 16.89
CA LEU A 67 -5.58 -8.37 18.35
C LEU A 67 -4.74 -7.33 19.10
N GLY A 68 -4.03 -6.43 18.40
CA GLY A 68 -3.29 -5.35 19.04
C GLY A 68 -2.01 -5.83 19.74
N THR A 69 -1.52 -7.04 19.42
CA THR A 69 -0.36 -7.67 20.06
C THR A 69 0.79 -7.93 19.10
N THR A 70 0.58 -7.78 17.78
CA THR A 70 1.65 -7.99 16.80
C THR A 70 2.53 -6.73 16.71
N PRO A 71 3.81 -6.86 16.32
CA PRO A 71 4.69 -5.71 16.17
C PRO A 71 4.14 -4.64 15.21
N GLU A 72 3.43 -5.06 14.15
CA GLU A 72 2.77 -4.17 13.20
C GLU A 72 1.58 -3.45 13.85
N ASP A 73 0.74 -4.19 14.58
CA ASP A 73 -0.42 -3.60 15.28
C ASP A 73 0.03 -2.59 16.35
N LEU A 74 1.17 -2.82 17.02
CA LEU A 74 1.79 -1.89 17.96
C LEU A 74 2.32 -0.63 17.28
N ALA A 75 2.92 -0.77 16.09
CA ALA A 75 3.43 0.35 15.32
C ALA A 75 2.29 1.23 14.79
N ASP A 76 1.21 0.62 14.28
CA ASP A 76 0.05 1.34 13.75
C ASP A 76 -0.71 2.12 14.84
N ASN A 77 -0.74 1.60 16.08
CA ASN A 77 -1.39 2.22 17.23
C ASN A 77 -0.42 2.94 18.17
N TYR A 78 0.84 3.14 17.77
CA TYR A 78 1.90 3.69 18.62
C TYR A 78 1.54 5.05 19.21
N TRP A 79 0.81 5.89 18.48
CA TRP A 79 0.39 7.21 18.95
C TRP A 79 -0.59 7.15 20.14
N ARG A 80 -1.36 6.06 20.28
CA ARG A 80 -2.32 5.85 21.38
C ARG A 80 -1.69 5.04 22.51
N ASP A 81 -1.04 3.94 22.15
CA ASP A 81 -0.60 2.92 23.10
C ASP A 81 0.90 2.95 23.39
N GLU A 82 1.68 3.80 22.70
CA GLU A 82 3.12 4.00 22.89
C GLU A 82 3.94 2.69 22.78
N GLY A 83 3.45 1.75 21.96
CA GLY A 83 4.07 0.44 21.78
C GLY A 83 3.64 -0.61 22.80
N HIS A 84 2.61 -0.32 23.62
CA HIS A 84 1.99 -1.32 24.48
C HIS A 84 0.84 -2.02 23.73
N PRO A 85 0.56 -3.29 24.04
CA PRO A 85 -0.69 -3.90 23.63
C PRO A 85 -1.90 -3.14 24.19
N GLN A 86 -3.03 -3.25 23.49
CA GLN A 86 -4.28 -2.61 23.91
C GLN A 86 -4.62 -2.91 25.38
N PHE A 87 -4.98 -1.88 26.14
CA PHE A 87 -5.32 -1.92 27.58
C PHE A 87 -4.21 -2.43 28.53
N MET A 88 -3.00 -2.63 28.04
CA MET A 88 -1.82 -3.01 28.84
C MET A 88 -0.87 -1.83 29.08
N LYS A 89 -1.24 -0.62 28.64
CA LYS A 89 -0.46 0.59 28.92
C LYS A 89 -0.42 0.83 30.44
N PRO A 90 0.76 0.87 31.06
CA PRO A 90 0.86 1.21 32.46
C PRO A 90 0.37 2.65 32.68
N PRO A 91 -0.20 2.98 33.86
CA PRO A 91 -0.56 4.36 34.19
C PRO A 91 0.66 5.26 34.01
N SER A 92 0.59 6.25 33.11
CA SER A 92 1.69 7.18 32.91
C SER A 92 1.79 8.11 34.13
N PRO A 93 3.01 8.46 34.59
CA PRO A 93 3.20 9.49 35.61
C PRO A 93 2.54 10.84 35.24
N ASP A 94 2.36 11.08 33.94
CA ASP A 94 1.79 12.30 33.38
C ASP A 94 0.27 12.20 33.11
N ASP A 95 -0.31 11.01 33.26
CA ASP A 95 -1.76 10.81 33.17
C ASP A 95 -2.38 11.44 34.40
N LYS A 96 -2.82 12.70 34.26
CA LYS A 96 -3.63 13.36 35.28
C LYS A 96 -4.83 12.47 35.57
N GLN A 97 -4.89 11.99 36.82
CA GLN A 97 -5.96 11.19 37.37
C GLN A 97 -7.28 11.98 37.33
N PHE A 98 -7.89 12.08 36.15
CA PHE A 98 -9.21 12.66 35.97
C PHE A 98 -10.24 11.59 36.34
N GLY A 99 -10.49 11.50 37.64
CA GLY A 99 -11.38 10.50 38.24
C GLY A 99 -11.63 10.71 39.72
N GLY A 100 -12.11 11.90 40.09
CA GLY A 100 -12.97 12.20 41.25
C GLY A 100 -12.70 11.52 42.59
N SER A 101 -11.87 12.12 43.44
CA SER A 101 -12.09 12.11 44.89
C SER A 101 -13.12 13.20 45.23
N GLY A 102 -14.40 12.92 45.01
CA GLY A 102 -15.49 13.86 45.31
C GLY A 102 -16.81 13.16 45.55
N GLY A 103 -17.14 12.95 46.84
CA GLY A 103 -18.41 12.42 47.35
C GLY A 103 -18.40 10.89 47.45
N ILE A 104 -18.81 10.23 48.54
CA ILE A 104 -19.84 10.51 49.56
C ILE A 104 -19.46 9.78 50.87
N ALA A 105 -19.98 10.32 51.98
CA ALA A 105 -20.21 9.80 53.35
C ALA A 105 -20.01 8.27 53.55
N ASP A 106 -19.45 7.82 54.67
CA ASP A 106 -20.03 7.92 56.02
C ASP A 106 -19.03 8.21 57.15
#